data_AF-A0AAV4CZK9-F1
#
_entry.id   AF-A0AAV4CZK9-F1
#
_cell.length_a   1.000
_cell.length_b   1.000
_cell.length_c   1.000
_cell.angle_alpha   90.00
_cell.angle_beta   90.00
_cell.angle_gamma   90.00
#
_symmetry.space_group_name_H-M   'P 1'
#
loop_
_entity.id
_entity.type
_entity.pdbx_description
1 polymer ?
#
loop_
_entity_poly.entity_id
_entity_poly.type
_entity_poly.pdbx_seq_one_letter_code
_entity_poly.pdbx_strand_id
1 'polypeptide(L)'
;MFKNGSPRAVFKFSVSKTTCVHLNRQRIYIKPALYLDGQPIQVNGEAKFLGVVFDSKLSFNNYVKYLKKKCLKVLNLLRVVGHKDWGADRATLLKLYRTLVRSKLDYGSVVYGSAEKHVLRDLDPINHQGLRIALGAFRTSSIKSLYAEAGEPSLEHRHTK
;
A
#
# COMPACT_ATOMS: atom_id res chain seq x y z
N MET A 1 28.79 1.99 -17.90
CA MET A 1 29.78 3.01 -17.52
C MET A 1 29.18 4.38 -17.84
N PHE A 2 28.46 5.00 -16.89
CA PHE A 2 27.99 6.38 -17.06
C PHE A 2 29.16 7.30 -16.73
N LYS A 3 29.86 7.79 -17.76
CA LYS A 3 30.97 8.75 -17.60
C LYS A 3 30.42 10.17 -17.43
N ASN A 4 31.04 10.90 -16.50
CA ASN A 4 30.72 12.25 -16.06
C ASN A 4 30.67 13.31 -17.17
N GLY A 5 29.87 14.35 -16.92
CA GLY A 5 30.26 15.73 -17.29
C GLY A 5 29.49 16.37 -18.44
N SER A 6 28.21 16.68 -18.24
CA SER A 6 27.60 17.85 -18.89
C SER A 6 27.58 19.01 -17.88
N PRO A 7 28.21 20.16 -18.16
CA PRO A 7 28.26 21.32 -17.25
C PRO A 7 26.93 22.09 -17.15
N ARG A 8 25.77 21.43 -17.28
CA ARG A 8 24.45 22.09 -17.34
C ARG A 8 23.34 21.35 -16.59
N ALA A 9 23.62 20.83 -15.40
CA ALA A 9 22.57 20.50 -14.46
C ALA A 9 22.61 21.51 -13.30
N VAL A 10 21.63 22.43 -13.27
CA VAL A 10 21.43 23.37 -12.15
C VAL A 10 20.95 22.65 -10.88
N PHE A 11 20.65 21.35 -10.98
CA PHE A 11 20.14 20.52 -9.89
C PHE A 11 21.20 19.54 -9.40
N LYS A 12 21.42 19.52 -8.08
CA LYS A 12 22.33 18.60 -7.38
C LYS A 12 21.52 17.46 -6.73
N PHE A 13 21.81 16.21 -7.08
CA PHE A 13 21.17 15.05 -6.48
C PHE A 13 21.84 14.68 -5.15
N SER A 14 21.05 14.15 -4.22
CA SER A 14 21.56 13.68 -2.93
C SER A 14 21.92 12.20 -3.02
N VAL A 15 23.22 11.88 -2.89
CA VAL A 15 23.71 10.49 -2.91
C VAL A 15 23.06 9.66 -1.81
N SER A 16 22.94 10.20 -0.59
CA SER A 16 22.37 9.48 0.56
C SER A 16 20.88 9.14 0.42
N LYS A 17 20.12 9.90 -0.39
CA LYS A 17 18.71 9.61 -0.70
C LYS A 17 18.54 8.74 -1.94
N THR A 18 19.60 8.57 -2.74
CA THR A 18 19.57 7.81 -3.98
C THR A 18 19.89 6.36 -3.69
N THR A 19 18.97 5.46 -4.05
CA THR A 19 19.15 4.01 -3.92
C THR A 19 18.86 3.35 -5.25
N CYS A 20 19.54 2.24 -5.51
CA CYS A 20 19.27 1.41 -6.67
C CYS A 20 18.50 0.18 -6.21
N VAL A 21 17.39 -0.12 -6.89
CA VAL A 21 16.73 -1.42 -6.79
C VAL A 21 16.87 -2.08 -8.15
N HIS A 22 17.57 -3.21 -8.18
CA HIS A 22 17.66 -4.00 -9.39
C HIS A 22 16.42 -4.88 -9.52
N LEU A 23 15.60 -4.61 -10.53
CA LEU A 23 14.40 -5.38 -10.83
C LEU A 23 14.78 -6.62 -11.63
N ASN A 24 14.87 -7.77 -10.96
CA ASN A 24 15.20 -9.04 -11.61
C ASN A 24 14.50 -10.20 -10.91
N ARG A 25 13.97 -11.14 -11.70
CA ARG A 25 13.37 -12.40 -11.22
C ARG A 25 14.38 -13.53 -11.07
N GLN A 26 15.59 -13.39 -11.62
CA GLN A 26 16.66 -14.38 -11.49
C GLN A 26 17.25 -14.38 -10.08
N ARG A 27 17.53 -15.57 -9.55
CA ARG A 27 18.15 -15.76 -8.22
C ARG A 27 19.60 -15.31 -8.16
N ILE A 28 20.33 -15.46 -9.27
CA ILE A 28 21.75 -15.15 -9.38
C ILE A 28 21.88 -14.01 -10.37
N TYR A 29 22.41 -12.88 -9.93
CA TYR A 29 22.76 -11.77 -10.78
C TYR A 29 23.93 -10.99 -10.18
N ILE A 30 24.69 -10.33 -11.05
CA ILE A 30 25.78 -9.46 -10.63
C ILE A 30 25.17 -8.10 -10.26
N LYS A 31 25.45 -7.63 -9.05
CA LYS A 31 24.98 -6.31 -8.61
C LYS A 31 25.63 -5.22 -9.49
N PRO A 32 24.84 -4.29 -10.06
CA PRO A 32 25.39 -3.23 -10.88
C PRO A 32 26.21 -2.26 -10.01
N ALA A 33 27.42 -1.92 -10.47
CA ALA A 33 28.24 -0.87 -9.87
C ALA A 33 27.81 0.50 -10.44
N LEU A 34 26.95 1.20 -9.71
CA LEU A 34 26.45 2.53 -10.08
C LEU A 34 27.11 3.59 -9.20
N TYR A 35 27.50 4.70 -9.83
CA TYR A 35 28.14 5.84 -9.16
C TYR A 35 27.36 7.11 -9.47
N LEU A 36 27.20 7.98 -8.47
CA LEU A 36 26.64 9.32 -8.58
C LEU A 36 27.65 10.29 -7.97
N ASP A 37 28.09 11.28 -8.74
CA ASP A 37 29.15 12.22 -8.35
C ASP A 37 30.44 11.52 -7.83
N GLY A 38 30.78 10.37 -8.42
CA GLY A 38 31.93 9.55 -8.02
C GLY A 38 31.71 8.69 -6.77
N GLN A 39 30.57 8.81 -6.07
CA GLN A 39 30.24 7.97 -4.92
C GLN A 39 29.38 6.77 -5.33
N PRO A 40 29.63 5.56 -4.78
CA PRO A 40 28.84 4.38 -5.10
C PRO A 40 27.42 4.47 -4.54
N ILE A 41 26.41 4.18 -5.37
CA ILE A 41 25.02 4.10 -4.96
C ILE A 41 24.77 2.74 -4.30
N GLN A 42 24.08 2.74 -3.15
CA GLN A 42 23.69 1.51 -2.46
C GLN A 42 22.61 0.75 -3.25
N VAL A 43 22.88 -0.52 -3.55
CA VAL A 43 21.93 -1.43 -4.19
C VAL A 43 21.16 -2.19 -3.11
N ASN A 44 19.89 -1.84 -2.93
CA ASN A 44 18.99 -2.44 -1.96
C ASN A 44 17.96 -3.35 -2.63
N GLY A 45 17.50 -4.37 -1.92
CA GLY A 45 16.44 -5.27 -2.41
C GLY A 45 15.05 -4.62 -2.41
N GLU A 46 14.88 -3.50 -1.69
CA GLU A 46 13.65 -2.74 -1.61
C GLU A 46 13.94 -1.23 -1.62
N ALA A 47 13.03 -0.45 -2.19
CA ALA A 47 13.03 1.00 -2.05
C ALA A 47 11.61 1.54 -1.96
N LYS A 48 11.46 2.63 -1.22
CA LYS A 48 10.19 3.35 -1.10
C LYS A 48 10.15 4.49 -2.10
N PHE A 49 9.15 4.50 -2.96
CA PHE A 49 8.90 5.56 -3.93
C PHE A 49 7.44 5.98 -3.86
N LEU A 50 7.20 7.29 -3.70
CA LEU A 50 5.85 7.87 -3.55
C LEU A 50 4.97 7.14 -2.52
N GLY A 51 5.54 6.69 -1.39
CA GLY A 51 4.77 5.99 -0.35
C GLY A 51 4.51 4.50 -0.59
N VAL A 52 4.88 3.96 -1.76
CA VAL A 52 4.82 2.54 -2.11
C VAL A 52 6.22 1.92 -1.96
N VAL A 53 6.31 0.69 -1.45
CA VAL A 53 7.59 -0.04 -1.36
C VAL A 53 7.67 -1.03 -2.52
N PHE A 54 8.70 -0.88 -3.33
CA PHE A 54 9.03 -1.76 -4.45
C PHE A 54 10.08 -2.75 -4.00
N ASP A 55 9.83 -4.03 -4.20
CA ASP A 55 10.81 -5.10 -4.03
C ASP A 55 11.43 -5.48 -5.38
N SER A 56 12.65 -6.01 -5.35
CA SER A 56 13.41 -6.44 -6.53
C SER A 56 12.66 -7.44 -7.44
N LYS A 57 11.70 -8.19 -6.88
CA LYS A 57 10.88 -9.16 -7.60
C LYS A 57 9.52 -8.60 -8.06
N LEU A 58 9.18 -7.37 -7.67
CA LEU A 58 7.85 -6.77 -7.86
C LEU A 58 6.71 -7.67 -7.34
N SER A 59 6.97 -8.40 -6.25
CA SER A 59 6.00 -9.29 -5.63
C SER A 59 5.07 -8.57 -4.65
N PHE A 60 5.49 -7.40 -4.15
CA PHE A 60 4.77 -6.54 -3.20
C PHE A 60 4.34 -7.20 -1.88
N ASN A 61 4.83 -8.40 -1.57
CA ASN A 61 4.49 -9.14 -0.35
C ASN A 61 4.73 -8.33 0.93
N ASN A 62 5.93 -7.75 1.05
CA ASN A 62 6.30 -6.97 2.21
C ASN A 62 5.52 -5.65 2.29
N TYR A 63 5.25 -5.05 1.13
CA TYR A 63 4.43 -3.84 1.05
C TYR A 63 2.98 -4.10 1.49
N VAL A 64 2.35 -5.17 1.00
CA VAL A 64 0.97 -5.53 1.37
C VAL A 64 0.86 -5.87 2.86
N LYS A 65 1.83 -6.59 3.43
CA LYS A 65 1.91 -6.82 4.89
C LYS A 65 2.04 -5.52 5.68
N TYR A 66 2.89 -4.60 5.22
CA TYR A 66 3.04 -3.27 5.81
C TYR A 66 1.73 -2.47 5.74
N LEU A 67 1.08 -2.45 4.57
CA LEU A 67 -0.18 -1.77 4.34
C LEU A 67 -1.28 -2.33 5.25
N LYS A 68 -1.36 -3.66 5.36
CA LYS A 68 -2.26 -4.36 6.27
C LYS A 68 -2.08 -3.92 7.72
N LYS A 69 -0.86 -3.92 8.22
CA LYS A 69 -0.55 -3.45 9.58
C LYS A 69 -0.95 -1.99 9.79
N LYS A 70 -0.74 -1.14 8.80
CA LYS A 70 -1.10 0.28 8.86
C LYS A 70 -2.62 0.47 8.91
N CYS A 71 -3.38 -0.26 8.10
CA CYS A 71 -4.84 -0.19 8.10
C CYS A 71 -5.45 -0.80 9.37
N LEU A 72 -4.88 -1.89 9.91
CA LEU A 72 -5.33 -2.47 11.19
C LEU A 72 -5.27 -1.48 12.35
N LYS A 73 -4.22 -0.64 12.41
CA LYS A 73 -4.14 0.43 13.41
C LYS A 73 -5.30 1.42 13.29
N VAL A 74 -5.64 1.80 12.06
CA VAL A 74 -6.76 2.70 11.78
C VAL A 74 -8.09 2.03 12.14
N LEU A 75 -8.27 0.74 11.82
CA LEU A 75 -9.46 -0.01 12.20
C LEU A 75 -9.66 -0.09 13.73
N ASN A 76 -8.58 -0.19 14.50
CA ASN A 76 -8.67 -0.13 15.96
C ASN A 76 -9.15 1.24 16.44
N LEU A 77 -8.71 2.33 15.81
CA LEU A 77 -9.23 3.67 16.10
C LEU A 77 -10.72 3.78 15.74
N LEU A 78 -11.13 3.28 14.58
CA LEU A 78 -12.55 3.26 14.20
C LEU A 78 -13.39 2.47 15.20
N ARG A 79 -12.86 1.37 15.77
CA ARG A 79 -13.56 0.59 16.79
C ARG A 79 -13.76 1.38 18.07
N VAL A 80 -12.77 2.17 18.48
CA VAL A 80 -12.86 3.05 19.65
C VAL A 80 -13.89 4.15 19.38
N VAL A 81 -13.81 4.83 18.23
CA VAL A 81 -14.76 5.89 17.85
C VAL A 81 -16.18 5.37 17.65
N GLY A 82 -16.36 4.12 17.23
CA GLY A 82 -17.66 3.48 17.03
C GLY A 82 -18.23 2.79 18.27
N HIS A 83 -17.81 3.18 19.49
CA HIS A 83 -18.35 2.59 20.72
C HIS A 83 -19.86 2.81 20.83
N LYS A 84 -20.61 1.85 21.37
CA LYS A 84 -22.09 1.93 21.40
C LYS A 84 -22.63 3.05 22.28
N ASP A 85 -21.95 3.34 23.39
CA ASP A 85 -22.49 4.25 24.42
C ASP A 85 -22.22 5.73 24.15
N TRP A 86 -21.16 6.06 23.39
CA TRP A 86 -20.70 7.44 23.16
C TRP A 86 -20.14 7.67 21.75
N GLY A 87 -20.15 6.63 20.91
CA GLY A 87 -19.48 6.65 19.61
C GLY A 87 -20.27 7.35 18.51
N ALA A 88 -19.61 7.46 17.36
CA ALA A 88 -20.14 8.10 16.17
C ALA A 88 -21.24 7.25 15.49
N ASP A 89 -22.14 7.93 14.79
CA ASP A 89 -23.19 7.29 14.00
C ASP A 89 -22.63 6.53 12.77
N ARG A 90 -23.45 5.64 12.20
CA ARG A 90 -23.09 4.80 11.05
C ARG A 90 -22.60 5.61 9.85
N ALA A 91 -23.21 6.76 9.55
CA ALA A 91 -22.82 7.55 8.38
C ALA A 91 -21.44 8.18 8.59
N THR A 92 -21.17 8.69 9.79
CA THR A 92 -19.85 9.21 10.16
C THR A 92 -18.79 8.12 10.16
N LEU A 93 -19.06 6.93 10.72
CA LEU A 93 -18.10 5.82 10.70
C LEU A 93 -17.80 5.33 9.29
N LEU A 94 -18.80 5.25 8.40
CA LEU A 94 -18.59 4.93 6.99
C LEU A 94 -17.73 5.99 6.30
N LYS A 95 -17.98 7.28 6.58
CA LYS A 95 -17.15 8.38 6.07
C LYS A 95 -15.70 8.24 6.54
N LEU A 96 -15.47 7.96 7.83
CA LEU A 96 -14.13 7.74 8.39
C LEU A 96 -13.44 6.51 7.78
N TYR A 97 -14.17 5.42 7.57
CA TYR A 97 -13.63 4.25 6.89
C TYR A 97 -13.17 4.58 5.46
N ARG A 98 -14.00 5.31 4.69
CA ARG A 98 -13.67 5.74 3.33
C ARG A 98 -12.44 6.65 3.30
N THR A 99 -12.37 7.63 4.19
CA THR A 99 -11.27 8.61 4.19
C THR A 99 -9.96 8.06 4.74
N LEU A 100 -10.00 7.10 5.68
CA LEU A 100 -8.80 6.64 6.38
C LEU A 100 -8.31 5.26 5.95
N VAL A 101 -9.21 4.31 5.70
CA VAL A 101 -8.85 2.93 5.34
C VAL A 101 -8.90 2.75 3.84
N ARG A 102 -10.05 3.06 3.24
CA ARG A 102 -10.27 2.86 1.80
C ARG A 102 -9.28 3.65 0.96
N SER A 103 -9.05 4.93 1.29
CA SER A 103 -8.05 5.78 0.62
C SER A 103 -6.64 5.19 0.61
N LYS A 104 -6.21 4.50 1.68
CA LYS A 104 -4.88 3.87 1.76
C LYS A 104 -4.79 2.62 0.89
N LEU A 105 -5.87 1.85 0.79
CA LEU A 105 -5.96 0.71 -0.11
C LEU A 105 -5.95 1.21 -1.55
N ASP A 106 -6.78 2.20 -1.89
CA ASP A 106 -6.92 2.66 -3.27
C ASP A 106 -5.63 3.35 -3.79
N TYR A 107 -4.90 4.10 -2.95
CA TYR A 107 -3.72 4.88 -3.37
C TYR A 107 -2.63 4.06 -4.07
N GLY A 108 -2.27 2.90 -3.51
CA GLY A 108 -1.19 2.06 -4.06
C GLY A 108 -1.65 1.06 -5.12
N SER A 109 -2.96 0.92 -5.32
CA SER A 109 -3.56 -0.19 -6.07
C SER A 109 -3.10 -0.27 -7.53
N VAL A 110 -2.81 0.87 -8.17
CA VAL A 110 -2.27 0.93 -9.54
C VAL A 110 -0.90 0.27 -9.63
N VAL A 111 -0.12 0.30 -8.55
CA VAL A 111 1.25 -0.25 -8.51
C VAL A 111 1.24 -1.70 -8.04
N TYR A 112 0.68 -1.97 -6.86
CA TYR A 112 0.69 -3.33 -6.30
C TYR A 112 -0.42 -4.23 -6.87
N GLY A 113 -1.34 -3.69 -7.66
CA GLY A 113 -2.44 -4.44 -8.29
C GLY A 113 -1.94 -5.52 -9.27
N SER A 114 -0.70 -5.41 -9.74
CA SER A 114 -0.04 -6.44 -10.55
C SER A 114 0.53 -7.60 -9.72
N ALA A 115 0.46 -7.54 -8.39
CA ALA A 115 0.90 -8.63 -7.51
C ALA A 115 0.03 -9.88 -7.69
N GLU A 116 0.52 -11.01 -7.21
CA GLU A 116 -0.25 -12.25 -7.28
C GLU A 116 -1.57 -12.14 -6.50
N LYS A 117 -2.63 -12.76 -7.03
CA LYS A 117 -3.98 -12.72 -6.44
C LYS A 117 -3.98 -13.15 -4.97
N HIS A 118 -3.14 -14.12 -4.59
CA HIS A 118 -3.04 -14.59 -3.21
C HIS A 118 -2.52 -13.49 -2.27
N VAL A 119 -1.59 -12.65 -2.73
CA VAL A 119 -1.07 -11.50 -1.98
C VAL A 119 -2.15 -10.44 -1.86
N LEU A 120 -2.89 -10.15 -2.94
CA LEU A 120 -3.95 -9.15 -2.92
C LEU A 120 -5.11 -9.52 -1.98
N ARG A 121 -5.45 -10.81 -1.90
CA ARG A 121 -6.47 -11.35 -0.99
C ARG A 121 -6.18 -11.07 0.49
N ASP A 122 -4.93 -10.81 0.87
CA ASP A 122 -4.60 -10.43 2.25
C ASP A 122 -5.20 -9.09 2.69
N LEU A 123 -5.62 -8.25 1.73
CA LEU A 123 -6.26 -6.95 1.97
C LEU A 123 -7.77 -7.05 2.17
N ASP A 124 -8.43 -8.10 1.66
CA ASP A 124 -9.89 -8.29 1.77
C ASP A 124 -10.38 -8.31 3.22
N PRO A 125 -9.72 -9.02 4.16
CA PRO A 125 -10.14 -9.01 5.56
C PRO A 125 -10.16 -7.61 6.19
N ILE A 126 -9.23 -6.74 5.80
CA ILE A 126 -9.18 -5.35 6.29
C ILE A 126 -10.41 -4.58 5.80
N ASN A 127 -10.74 -4.75 4.52
CA ASN A 127 -11.88 -4.11 3.89
C ASN A 127 -13.18 -4.53 4.56
N HIS A 128 -13.38 -5.85 4.69
CA HIS A 128 -14.57 -6.42 5.31
C HIS A 128 -14.68 -6.04 6.79
N GLN A 129 -13.57 -6.05 7.54
CA GLN A 129 -13.57 -5.65 8.94
C GLN A 129 -13.91 -4.16 9.10
N GLY A 130 -13.40 -3.30 8.22
CA GLY A 130 -13.76 -1.88 8.19
C GLY A 130 -15.25 -1.66 7.97
N LEU A 131 -15.84 -2.34 6.97
CA LEU A 131 -17.27 -2.27 6.71
C LEU A 131 -18.10 -2.78 7.89
N ARG A 132 -17.71 -3.90 8.52
CA ARG A 132 -18.42 -4.42 9.70
C ARG A 132 -18.41 -3.43 10.86
N ILE A 133 -17.27 -2.80 11.13
CA ILE A 133 -17.15 -1.79 12.19
C ILE A 133 -18.03 -0.59 11.85
N ALA A 134 -17.94 -0.07 10.63
CA ALA A 134 -18.68 1.12 10.23
C ALA A 134 -20.20 0.91 10.19
N LEU A 135 -20.66 -0.28 9.80
CA LEU A 135 -22.06 -0.63 9.73
C LEU A 135 -22.63 -1.16 11.05
N GLY A 136 -21.78 -1.43 12.06
CA GLY A 136 -22.19 -2.13 13.28
C GLY A 136 -22.66 -3.57 13.03
N ALA A 137 -22.22 -4.19 11.92
CA ALA A 137 -22.72 -5.47 11.47
C ALA A 137 -22.12 -6.66 12.24
N PHE A 138 -22.90 -7.74 12.40
CA PHE A 138 -22.42 -8.98 13.01
C PHE A 138 -21.22 -9.56 12.27
N ARG A 139 -20.37 -10.32 12.97
CA ARG A 139 -19.22 -11.02 12.37
C ARG A 139 -19.62 -12.03 11.28
N THR A 140 -20.83 -12.60 11.39
CA THR A 140 -21.40 -13.59 10.47
C THR A 140 -22.11 -12.97 9.27
N SER A 141 -22.34 -11.65 9.24
CA SER A 141 -23.05 -10.99 8.14
C SER A 141 -22.38 -11.29 6.80
N SER A 142 -23.17 -11.58 5.76
CA SER A 142 -22.62 -11.90 4.44
C SER A 142 -21.85 -10.71 3.84
N ILE A 143 -20.75 -10.99 3.14
CA ILE A 143 -19.92 -9.92 2.52
C ILE A 143 -20.72 -9.14 1.47
N LYS A 144 -21.56 -9.82 0.67
CA LYS A 144 -22.41 -9.18 -0.35
C LYS A 144 -23.39 -8.20 0.29
N SER A 145 -24.01 -8.57 1.41
CA SER A 145 -24.89 -7.68 2.17
C SER A 145 -24.12 -6.45 2.68
N LEU A 146 -22.90 -6.62 3.20
CA LEU A 146 -22.08 -5.48 3.65
C LEU A 146 -21.79 -4.49 2.51
N TYR A 147 -21.50 -4.99 1.31
CA TYR A 147 -21.26 -4.13 0.15
C TYR A 147 -22.50 -3.37 -0.28
N ALA A 148 -23.66 -4.03 -0.36
CA ALA A 148 -24.93 -3.39 -0.69
C ALA A 148 -25.30 -2.31 0.36
N GLU A 149 -25.21 -2.65 1.64
CA GLU A 149 -25.54 -1.76 2.77
C GLU A 149 -24.58 -0.58 2.92
N ALA A 150 -23.31 -0.74 2.55
CA ALA A 150 -22.34 0.34 2.56
C ALA A 150 -22.35 1.17 1.27
N GLY A 151 -23.01 0.72 0.21
CA GLY A 151 -22.88 1.29 -1.13
C GLY A 151 -21.44 1.24 -1.65
N GLU A 152 -20.72 0.14 -1.36
CA GLU A 152 -19.30 0.00 -1.70
C GLU A 152 -19.07 -1.21 -2.62
N PRO A 153 -18.31 -1.07 -3.71
CA PRO A 153 -17.87 -2.20 -4.51
C PRO A 153 -16.74 -3.00 -3.82
N SER A 154 -16.52 -4.24 -4.27
CA SER A 154 -15.40 -5.06 -3.81
C SER A 154 -14.05 -4.42 -4.13
N LEU A 155 -12.99 -4.81 -3.40
CA LEU A 155 -11.62 -4.34 -3.68
C LEU A 155 -11.18 -4.70 -5.10
N GLU A 156 -11.44 -5.94 -5.52
CA GLU A 156 -11.12 -6.41 -6.86
C GLU A 156 -11.77 -5.52 -7.94
N HIS A 157 -13.06 -5.24 -7.81
CA HIS A 157 -13.79 -4.41 -8.77
C HIS A 157 -13.30 -2.95 -8.80
N ARG A 158 -12.71 -2.45 -7.70
CA ARG A 158 -12.11 -1.11 -7.65
C ARG A 158 -10.76 -1.04 -8.35
N HIS A 159 -9.99 -2.11 -8.30
CA HIS A 159 -8.64 -2.15 -8.87
C HIS A 159 -8.62 -2.45 -10.38
N THR A 160 -9.74 -2.91 -10.97
CA THR A 160 -9.85 -3.24 -12.40
C THR A 160 -10.29 -2.08 -13.30
N LYS A 161 -10.26 -0.83 -12.80
CA LYS A 161 -10.66 0.36 -13.56
C LYS A 161 -9.52 1.00 -14.32
#